data_AF-A0A1V2AZ61-F1
#
_entry.id   AF-A0A1V2AZ61-F1
#
_cell.length_a   1.000
_cell.length_b   1.000
_cell.length_c   1.000
_cell.angle_alpha   90.00
_cell.angle_beta   90.00
_cell.angle_gamma   90.00
#
_symmetry.space_group_name_H-M   'P 1'
#
loop_
_entity.id
_entity.type
_entity.pdbx_description
1 polymer ?
#
loop_
_entity_poly.entity_id
_entity_poly.type
_entity_poly.pdbx_seq_one_letter_code
_entity_poly.pdbx_strand_id
1 'polypeptide(L)'
;MLSKESVGTGNETDAVVEYNPTDPGSRIQNEDGTSGRPSFIGLLHELIHTEKIFEGKMDYRTANYSSDPDHPGSNLPNEELNVRSKESELREEHGVVPRAIPSIKTNLKPPLFPKKQPSNKLSL
;
A
#
# COMPACT_ATOMS: atom_id res chain seq x y z
N MET A 1 -24.73 -34.63 2.61
CA MET A 1 -23.26 -34.60 2.79
C MET A 1 -22.77 -33.34 2.10
N LEU A 2 -22.40 -32.32 2.88
CA LEU A 2 -21.84 -31.07 2.37
C LEU A 2 -20.43 -31.34 1.83
N SER A 3 -20.20 -30.93 0.59
CA SER A 3 -18.89 -30.98 -0.06
C SER A 3 -17.88 -30.18 0.75
N LYS A 4 -16.76 -30.84 1.07
CA LYS A 4 -15.58 -30.21 1.66
C LYS A 4 -15.18 -29.02 0.79
N GLU A 5 -15.26 -27.81 1.35
CA GLU A 5 -14.53 -26.67 0.82
C GLU A 5 -13.04 -27.02 0.93
N SER A 6 -12.43 -27.14 -0.25
CA SER A 6 -10.99 -27.24 -0.42
C SER A 6 -10.36 -26.03 0.24
N VAL A 7 -9.69 -26.23 1.38
CA VAL A 7 -8.67 -25.30 1.86
C VAL A 7 -7.47 -25.50 0.92
N GLY A 8 -7.56 -24.89 -0.26
CA GLY A 8 -6.56 -24.98 -1.31
C GLY A 8 -5.35 -24.12 -0.97
N THR A 9 -4.32 -24.75 -0.42
CA THR A 9 -2.95 -24.25 -0.54
C THR A 9 -2.47 -24.51 -1.97
N GLY A 10 -2.75 -23.56 -2.88
CA GLY A 10 -2.14 -23.47 -4.22
C GLY A 10 -3.10 -23.23 -5.39
N ASN A 11 -2.77 -22.18 -6.18
CA ASN A 11 -2.79 -22.07 -7.65
C ASN A 11 -3.68 -20.96 -8.23
N GLU A 12 -3.03 -19.93 -8.77
CA GLU A 12 -3.43 -19.14 -9.95
C GLU A 12 -4.94 -18.97 -10.14
N THR A 13 -5.54 -18.01 -9.43
CA THR A 13 -6.89 -17.55 -9.76
C THR A 13 -6.83 -16.59 -10.94
N ASP A 14 -7.81 -16.66 -11.84
CA ASP A 14 -7.96 -15.70 -12.93
C ASP A 14 -8.01 -14.27 -12.37
N ALA A 15 -7.39 -13.34 -13.09
CA ALA A 15 -7.47 -11.91 -12.81
C ALA A 15 -8.17 -11.20 -13.97
N VAL A 16 -9.04 -10.25 -13.64
CA VAL A 16 -9.71 -9.39 -14.63
C VAL A 16 -9.15 -7.98 -14.45
N VAL A 17 -8.56 -7.44 -15.51
CA VAL A 17 -8.03 -6.08 -15.55
C VAL A 17 -9.04 -5.17 -16.25
N GLU A 18 -9.50 -4.13 -15.56
CA GLU A 18 -10.26 -3.05 -16.15
C GLU A 18 -9.31 -1.89 -16.48
N TYR A 19 -9.22 -1.52 -17.75
CA TYR A 19 -8.28 -0.51 -18.22
C TYR A 19 -8.95 0.55 -19.08
N ASN A 20 -8.73 1.82 -18.71
CA ASN A 20 -9.13 2.97 -19.53
C ASN A 20 -7.90 3.64 -20.17
N PRO A 21 -7.66 3.48 -21.48
CA PRO A 21 -6.48 4.03 -22.15
C PRO A 21 -6.47 5.55 -22.26
N THR A 22 -7.60 6.20 -21.96
CA THR A 22 -7.77 7.66 -22.05
C THR A 22 -7.78 8.36 -20.69
N ASP A 23 -7.73 7.61 -19.57
CA ASP A 23 -7.68 8.20 -18.24
C ASP A 23 -6.30 8.83 -18.00
N PRO A 24 -6.22 10.16 -17.78
CA PRO A 24 -4.96 10.84 -17.48
C PRO A 24 -4.48 10.62 -16.04
N GLY A 25 -5.25 9.93 -15.19
CA GLY A 25 -4.93 9.69 -13.79
C GLY A 25 -4.79 10.99 -13.00
N SER A 26 -5.66 11.97 -13.25
CA SER A 26 -5.55 13.34 -12.70
C SER A 26 -5.62 13.44 -11.17
N ARG A 27 -6.04 12.36 -10.49
CA ARG A 27 -6.06 12.25 -9.02
C ARG A 27 -4.81 11.61 -8.43
N ILE A 28 -3.95 11.03 -9.27
CA ILE A 28 -2.74 10.34 -8.84
C ILE A 28 -1.68 11.40 -8.56
N GLN A 29 -1.32 11.55 -7.29
CA GLN A 29 -0.30 12.49 -6.84
C GLN A 29 1.10 11.96 -7.15
N ASN A 30 1.93 12.80 -7.74
CA ASN A 30 3.35 12.54 -7.96
C ASN A 30 4.17 13.05 -6.76
N GLU A 31 5.38 12.53 -6.60
CA GLU A 31 6.27 12.92 -5.50
C GLU A 31 6.70 14.40 -5.53
N ASP A 32 6.68 15.03 -6.71
CA ASP A 32 7.03 16.44 -6.90
C ASP A 32 5.85 17.40 -6.62
N GLY A 33 4.71 16.86 -6.19
CA GLY A 33 3.48 17.62 -5.90
C GLY A 33 2.61 17.92 -7.14
N THR A 34 3.01 17.46 -8.33
CA THR A 34 2.12 17.46 -9.50
C THR A 34 1.13 16.29 -9.43
N SER A 35 0.22 16.20 -10.40
CA SER A 35 -0.70 15.06 -10.51
C SER A 35 -0.81 14.58 -11.94
N GLY A 36 -1.05 13.29 -12.12
CA GLY A 36 -1.21 12.65 -13.41
C GLY A 36 -0.54 11.28 -13.46
N ARG A 37 -0.97 10.46 -14.41
CA ARG A 37 -0.39 9.14 -14.69
C ARG A 37 -0.65 8.80 -16.16
N PRO A 38 0.38 8.59 -16.99
CA PRO A 38 0.19 8.04 -18.32
C PRO A 38 -0.59 6.73 -18.26
N SER A 39 -1.53 6.51 -19.18
CA SER A 39 -2.44 5.37 -19.10
C SER A 39 -1.71 4.02 -19.09
N PHE A 40 -0.60 3.87 -19.81
CA PHE A 40 0.20 2.66 -19.75
C PHE A 40 0.80 2.38 -18.36
N ILE A 41 1.14 3.40 -17.57
CA ILE A 41 1.54 3.22 -16.15
C ILE A 41 0.34 2.72 -15.33
N GLY A 42 -0.88 3.19 -15.66
CA GLY A 42 -2.11 2.66 -15.08
C GLY A 42 -2.33 1.18 -15.38
N LEU A 43 -2.06 0.74 -16.61
CA LEU A 43 -2.07 -0.69 -16.94
C LEU A 43 -1.01 -1.46 -16.16
N LEU A 44 0.22 -0.93 -16.06
CA LEU A 44 1.29 -1.57 -15.27
C LEU A 44 0.90 -1.75 -13.80
N HIS A 45 0.21 -0.77 -13.19
CA HIS A 45 -0.33 -0.88 -11.83
C HIS A 45 -1.23 -2.12 -11.66
N GLU A 46 -2.20 -2.31 -12.57
CA GLU A 46 -3.10 -3.48 -12.54
C GLU A 46 -2.37 -4.81 -12.80
N LEU A 47 -1.31 -4.79 -13.62
CA LEU A 47 -0.50 -5.98 -13.88
C LEU A 47 0.34 -6.39 -12.66
N ILE A 48 0.80 -5.44 -11.84
CA ILE A 48 1.49 -5.76 -10.58
C ILE A 48 0.52 -6.42 -9.59
N HIS A 49 -0.74 -5.97 -9.51
CA HIS A 49 -1.77 -6.67 -8.74
C HIS A 49 -1.96 -8.11 -9.25
N THR A 50 -2.07 -8.27 -10.56
CA THR A 50 -2.23 -9.57 -11.22
C THR A 50 -1.06 -10.52 -10.93
N GLU A 51 0.18 -10.02 -10.97
CA GLU A 51 1.37 -10.79 -10.60
C GLU A 51 1.26 -11.31 -9.17
N LYS A 52 0.91 -10.46 -8.20
CA LYS A 52 0.74 -10.88 -6.81
C LYS A 52 -0.42 -11.86 -6.60
N ILE A 53 -1.48 -11.75 -7.39
CA ILE A 53 -2.58 -12.72 -7.40
C ILE A 53 -2.04 -14.09 -7.80
N PHE A 54 -1.29 -14.18 -8.90
CA PHE A 54 -0.70 -15.44 -9.37
C PHE A 54 0.34 -16.00 -8.39
N GLU A 55 1.10 -15.14 -7.72
CA GLU A 55 2.03 -15.55 -6.67
C GLU A 55 1.35 -15.95 -5.35
N GLY A 56 0.04 -15.72 -5.20
CA GLY A 56 -0.68 -15.95 -3.94
C GLY A 56 -0.28 -14.99 -2.81
N LYS A 57 0.23 -13.79 -3.14
CA LYS A 57 0.77 -12.80 -2.19
C LYS A 57 -0.18 -11.63 -1.91
N MET A 58 -1.46 -11.75 -2.25
CA MET A 58 -2.45 -10.69 -1.99
C MET A 58 -2.69 -10.48 -0.49
N ASP A 59 -2.56 -9.22 -0.05
CA ASP A 59 -2.85 -8.80 1.33
C ASP A 59 -3.89 -7.68 1.36
N TYR A 60 -5.15 -8.08 1.46
CA TYR A 60 -6.30 -7.16 1.50
C TYR A 60 -6.49 -6.47 2.86
N ARG A 61 -5.66 -6.76 3.87
CA ARG A 61 -5.78 -6.12 5.18
C ARG A 61 -5.46 -4.64 5.04
N THR A 62 -6.29 -3.79 5.65
CA THR A 62 -6.05 -2.35 5.69
C THR A 62 -4.77 -2.03 6.46
N ALA A 63 -3.88 -1.25 5.83
CA ALA A 63 -2.74 -0.62 6.46
C ALA A 63 -3.23 0.50 7.39
N ASN A 64 -3.50 0.13 8.64
CA ASN A 64 -3.87 1.09 9.67
C ASN A 64 -2.78 2.17 9.80
N TYR A 65 -3.21 3.42 10.00
CA TYR A 65 -2.32 4.57 10.12
C TYR A 65 -1.56 4.94 8.83
N SER A 66 -1.98 4.48 7.65
CA SER A 66 -1.51 5.06 6.39
C SER A 66 -2.33 6.31 6.02
N SER A 67 -1.72 7.25 5.31
CA SER A 67 -2.43 8.36 4.65
C SER A 67 -2.22 8.23 3.15
N ASP A 68 -3.29 7.97 2.40
CA ASP A 68 -3.25 8.02 0.94
C ASP A 68 -3.02 9.46 0.46
N PRO A 69 -1.96 9.75 -0.31
CA PRO A 69 -1.75 11.05 -0.95
C PRO A 69 -2.85 11.39 -1.96
N ASP A 70 -3.42 10.38 -2.62
CA ASP A 70 -4.43 10.56 -3.67
C ASP A 70 -5.82 10.86 -3.08
N HIS A 71 -6.07 10.37 -1.86
CA HIS A 71 -7.33 10.54 -1.13
C HIS A 71 -7.06 10.81 0.37
N PRO A 72 -6.75 12.07 0.73
CA PRO A 72 -6.43 12.43 2.10
C PRO A 72 -7.52 12.00 3.09
N GLY A 73 -7.13 11.22 4.10
CA GLY A 73 -8.06 10.71 5.13
C GLY A 73 -8.56 9.28 4.90
N SER A 74 -8.21 8.66 3.77
CA SER A 74 -8.42 7.23 3.55
C SER A 74 -7.20 6.39 3.93
N ASN A 75 -7.45 5.14 4.33
CA ASN A 75 -6.41 4.13 4.52
C ASN A 75 -6.35 3.25 3.26
N LEU A 76 -5.18 2.70 2.99
CA LEU A 76 -4.96 1.77 1.88
C LEU A 76 -4.87 0.32 2.38
N PRO A 77 -5.16 -0.69 1.55
CA PRO A 77 -4.68 -2.06 1.75
C PRO A 77 -3.15 -2.11 1.88
N ASN A 78 -2.62 -3.09 2.61
CA ASN A 78 -1.17 -3.34 2.67
C ASN A 78 -0.59 -3.63 1.28
N GLU A 79 -1.37 -4.30 0.44
CA GLU A 79 -0.96 -4.71 -0.89
C GLU A 79 -0.72 -3.51 -1.83
N GLU A 80 -1.56 -2.48 -1.75
CA GLU A 80 -1.40 -1.19 -2.45
C GLU A 80 -0.08 -0.50 -2.13
N LEU A 81 0.42 -0.60 -0.89
CA LEU A 81 1.71 -0.01 -0.50
C LEU A 81 2.85 -0.61 -1.35
N ASN A 82 2.81 -1.93 -1.53
CA ASN A 82 3.80 -2.65 -2.32
C ASN A 82 3.62 -2.39 -3.83
N VAL A 83 2.37 -2.31 -4.33
CA VAL A 83 2.12 -1.97 -5.74
C VAL A 83 2.65 -0.59 -6.06
N ARG A 84 2.33 0.40 -5.23
CA ARG A 84 2.76 1.79 -5.47
C ARG A 84 4.28 1.93 -5.44
N SER A 85 4.97 1.19 -4.56
CA SER A 85 6.44 1.14 -4.58
C SER A 85 6.97 0.62 -5.91
N LYS A 86 6.42 -0.49 -6.41
CA LYS A 86 6.86 -1.08 -7.68
C LYS A 86 6.46 -0.24 -8.91
N GLU A 87 5.28 0.36 -8.87
CA GLU A 87 4.82 1.31 -9.88
C GLU A 87 5.76 2.51 -9.97
N SER A 88 6.24 3.04 -8.84
CA SER A 88 7.21 4.13 -8.84
C SER A 88 8.54 3.74 -9.48
N GLU A 89 9.06 2.53 -9.23
CA GLU A 89 10.25 2.02 -9.95
C GLU A 89 10.03 2.00 -11.46
N LEU A 90 8.87 1.50 -11.92
CA LEU A 90 8.53 1.45 -13.35
C LEU A 90 8.34 2.87 -13.94
N ARG A 91 7.81 3.81 -13.17
CA ARG A 91 7.72 5.22 -13.59
C ARG A 91 9.11 5.78 -13.85
N GLU A 92 10.08 5.54 -12.96
CA GLU A 92 11.48 5.94 -13.15
C GLU A 92 12.08 5.32 -14.41
N GLU A 93 11.89 4.01 -14.62
CA GLU A 93 12.35 3.29 -15.82
C GLU A 93 11.83 3.91 -17.13
N HIS A 94 10.63 4.50 -17.08
CA HIS A 94 9.96 5.13 -18.22
C HIS A 94 10.09 6.66 -18.26
N GLY A 95 10.88 7.28 -17.38
CA GLY A 95 11.05 8.73 -17.31
C GLY A 95 9.79 9.49 -16.90
N VAL A 96 8.89 8.84 -16.16
CA VAL A 96 7.69 9.40 -15.55
C VAL A 96 8.00 9.74 -14.10
N VAL A 97 7.49 10.87 -13.60
CA VAL A 97 7.68 11.24 -12.19
C VAL A 97 7.10 10.13 -11.29
N PRO A 98 7.84 9.66 -10.27
CA PRO A 98 7.35 8.68 -9.32
C PRO A 98 6.07 9.12 -8.62
N ARG A 99 5.28 8.13 -8.18
CA ARG A 99 4.04 8.38 -7.44
C ARG A 99 4.37 8.71 -5.99
N ALA A 100 3.61 9.64 -5.40
CA ALA A 100 3.72 9.93 -3.97
C ALA A 100 3.41 8.68 -3.13
N ILE A 101 4.29 8.37 -2.17
CA ILE A 101 4.16 7.18 -1.32
C ILE A 101 3.31 7.52 -0.08
N PRO A 102 2.41 6.61 0.37
CA PRO A 102 1.63 6.82 1.58
C PRO A 102 2.47 7.06 2.83
N SER A 103 2.08 8.05 3.64
CA SER A 103 2.76 8.35 4.91
C SER A 103 2.17 7.55 6.06
N ILE A 104 3.03 7.03 6.95
CA ILE A 104 2.59 6.38 8.18
C ILE A 104 2.35 7.45 9.25
N LYS A 105 1.09 7.66 9.63
CA LYS A 105 0.66 8.52 10.73
C LYS A 105 1.05 7.86 12.07
N THR A 106 2.25 8.12 12.54
CA THR A 106 2.70 7.69 13.88
C THR A 106 2.03 8.52 14.98
N ASN A 107 0.73 8.33 15.22
CA ASN A 107 0.08 8.77 16.47
C ASN A 107 0.35 7.76 17.61
N LEU A 108 1.56 7.21 17.67
CA LEU A 108 2.02 6.56 18.89
C LEU A 108 2.36 7.67 19.87
N LYS A 109 1.40 8.01 20.75
CA LYS A 109 1.77 8.55 22.06
C LYS A 109 2.86 7.61 22.58
N PRO A 110 4.08 8.09 22.87
CA PRO A 110 5.13 7.21 23.38
C PRO A 110 4.53 6.42 24.54
N PRO A 111 4.79 5.10 24.67
CA PRO A 111 4.40 4.41 25.89
C PRO A 111 4.93 5.26 27.04
N LEU A 112 4.02 5.70 27.91
CA LEU A 112 4.36 6.34 29.17
C LEU A 112 5.13 5.28 29.95
N PHE A 113 6.43 5.17 29.72
CA PHE A 113 7.31 4.46 30.63
C PHE A 113 7.11 5.17 31.96
N PRO A 114 6.60 4.50 33.00
CA PRO A 114 6.56 5.10 34.31
C PRO A 114 8.01 5.47 34.62
N LYS A 115 8.27 6.77 34.78
CA LYS A 115 9.56 7.25 35.28
C LYS A 115 9.84 6.42 36.52
N LYS A 116 10.91 5.63 36.53
CA LYS A 116 11.39 4.95 37.75
C LYS A 116 11.39 6.01 38.84
N GLN A 117 10.51 5.84 39.83
CA GLN A 117 10.57 6.68 41.03
C GLN A 117 11.98 6.52 41.59
N PRO A 118 12.68 7.61 41.93
CA PRO A 118 13.94 7.48 42.63
C PRO A 118 13.68 6.72 43.92
N SER A 119 14.35 5.58 44.09
CA SER A 119 14.34 4.83 45.32
C SER A 119 14.83 5.75 46.44
N ASN A 120 13.93 6.15 47.35
CA ASN A 120 14.35 6.78 48.59
C ASN A 120 15.24 5.77 49.32
N LYS A 121 16.54 6.06 49.37
CA LYS A 121 17.45 5.42 50.32
C LYS A 121 16.94 5.78 51.71
N LEU A 122 16.41 4.80 52.44
CA LEU A 122 16.32 4.91 53.89
C LEU A 122 17.75 4.93 54.43
N SER A 123 18.16 6.07 54.97
CA SER A 123 19.26 6.15 55.92
C SER A 123 18.79 5.55 57.25
N LEU A 124 19.45 4.48 57.69
CA LEU A 124 19.44 3.97 59.06
C LEU A 124 20.22 4.92 59.98
#